data_AF-A0A386UCI4-F1
#
_entry.id   AF-A0A386UCI4-F1
#
_cell.length_a   1.000
_cell.length_b   1.000
_cell.length_c   1.000
_cell.angle_alpha   90.00
_cell.angle_beta   90.00
_cell.angle_gamma   90.00
#
_symmetry.space_group_name_H-M   'P 1'
#
loop_
_entity.id
_entity.type
_entity.pdbx_description
1 polymer ?
#
loop_
_entity_poly.entity_id
_entity_poly.type
_entity_poly.pdbx_seq_one_letter_code
_entity_poly.pdbx_strand_id
1 'polypeptide(L)'
;MPVRSRYVEVILLVFGCYSVGLGVFMIVAPGVFFDSLGAFGTRNDHYIFDNASFELPLGLLLLAALRWPSWRVPALAFATAHWALHALSHLVDTGHRAGATVGWLEFAGLVISTGWLAAALWISATRR
;
A
#
# COMPACT_ATOMS: atom_id res chain seq x y z
N MET A 1 -0.44 9.69 25.88
CA MET A 1 -0.79 8.28 25.51
C MET A 1 -1.84 8.14 24.40
N PRO A 2 -2.89 8.99 24.28
CA PRO A 2 -3.93 8.86 23.24
C PRO A 2 -3.42 9.10 21.80
N VAL A 3 -2.52 10.06 21.62
CA VAL A 3 -2.02 10.48 20.29
C VAL A 3 -1.34 9.34 19.53
N ARG A 4 -0.53 8.51 20.22
CA ARG A 4 0.16 7.36 19.61
C ARG A 4 -0.80 6.23 19.22
N SER A 5 -1.87 5.99 19.99
CA SER A 5 -2.91 5.02 19.62
C SER A 5 -3.70 5.51 18.40
N ARG A 6 -4.07 6.80 18.40
CA ARG A 6 -4.73 7.45 17.26
C ARG A 6 -3.89 7.40 15.99
N TYR A 7 -2.57 7.59 16.10
CA TYR A 7 -1.68 7.47 14.94
C TYR A 7 -1.77 6.09 14.28
N VAL A 8 -1.65 5.01 15.06
CA VAL A 8 -1.74 3.64 14.53
C VAL A 8 -3.10 3.40 13.88
N GLU A 9 -4.20 3.86 14.51
CA GLU A 9 -5.55 3.72 13.96
C GLU A 9 -5.74 4.50 12.67
N VAL A 10 -5.22 5.73 12.58
CA VAL A 10 -5.25 6.52 11.34
C VAL A 10 -4.47 5.83 10.23
N ILE A 11 -3.30 5.28 10.53
CA ILE A 11 -2.49 4.54 9.55
C ILE A 11 -3.24 3.31 9.04
N LEU A 12 -3.78 2.48 9.93
CA LEU A 12 -4.57 1.30 9.55
C LEU A 12 -5.79 1.67 8.70
N LEU A 13 -6.49 2.75 9.05
CA LEU A 13 -7.66 3.23 8.32
C LEU A 13 -7.29 3.75 6.93
N VAL A 14 -6.34 4.67 6.84
CA VAL A 14 -5.96 5.32 5.57
C VAL A 14 -5.40 4.30 4.59
N PHE A 15 -4.41 3.51 5.02
CA PHE A 15 -3.79 2.51 4.16
C PHE A 15 -4.75 1.36 3.85
N GLY A 16 -5.56 0.95 4.82
CA GLY A 16 -6.59 -0.07 4.60
C GLY A 16 -7.62 0.35 3.56
N CYS A 17 -8.18 1.56 3.68
CA CYS A 17 -9.12 2.11 2.70
C CYS A 17 -8.47 2.32 1.33
N TYR A 18 -7.24 2.83 1.28
CA TYR A 18 -6.49 2.99 0.05
C TYR A 18 -6.32 1.66 -0.69
N SER A 19 -5.82 0.63 -0.01
CA SER A 19 -5.61 -0.70 -0.60
C SER A 19 -6.90 -1.38 -1.04
N VAL A 20 -7.98 -1.28 -0.24
CA VAL A 20 -9.29 -1.81 -0.66
C VAL A 20 -9.77 -1.08 -1.91
N GLY A 21 -9.69 0.26 -1.92
CA GLY A 21 -10.10 1.07 -3.07
C GLY A 21 -9.30 0.72 -4.33
N LEU A 22 -7.97 0.59 -4.21
CA LEU A 22 -7.09 0.25 -5.32
C LEU A 22 -7.32 -1.17 -5.83
N GLY A 23 -7.47 -2.13 -4.91
CA GLY A 23 -7.81 -3.52 -5.23
C GLY A 23 -9.14 -3.64 -5.98
N VAL A 24 -10.19 -2.97 -5.51
CA VAL A 24 -11.48 -2.92 -6.20
C VAL A 24 -11.36 -2.22 -7.56
N PHE A 25 -10.60 -1.14 -7.64
CA PHE A 25 -10.38 -0.41 -8.91
C PHE A 25 -9.71 -1.29 -9.96
N MET A 26 -8.66 -2.04 -9.59
CA MET A 26 -7.99 -2.99 -10.48
C MET A 26 -8.91 -4.09 -10.99
N ILE A 27 -9.83 -4.60 -10.15
CA ILE A 27 -10.78 -5.65 -10.56
C ILE A 27 -11.88 -5.09 -11.48
N VAL A 28 -12.47 -3.96 -11.11
CA VAL A 28 -13.66 -3.42 -11.79
C VAL A 28 -13.30 -2.66 -13.06
N ALA A 29 -12.16 -2.00 -13.10
CA ALA A 29 -11.74 -1.15 -14.21
C ALA A 29 -10.23 -1.27 -14.51
N PRO A 30 -9.72 -2.48 -14.87
CA PRO A 30 -8.29 -2.72 -15.08
C PRO A 30 -7.68 -1.85 -16.18
N GLY A 31 -8.43 -1.58 -17.26
CA GLY A 31 -7.97 -0.70 -18.34
C GLY A 31 -7.75 0.73 -17.87
N VAL A 32 -8.70 1.29 -17.11
CA VAL A 32 -8.58 2.64 -16.56
C VAL A 32 -7.44 2.70 -15.55
N PHE A 33 -7.31 1.69 -14.69
CA PHE A 33 -6.18 1.57 -13.77
C PHE A 33 -4.84 1.59 -14.51
N PHE A 34 -4.70 0.82 -15.58
CA PHE A 34 -3.49 0.78 -16.39
C PHE A 34 -3.18 2.11 -17.06
N ASP A 35 -4.19 2.82 -17.54
CA ASP A 35 -4.00 4.11 -18.21
C ASP A 35 -3.69 5.24 -17.22
N SER A 36 -4.09 5.11 -15.95
CA SER A 36 -3.91 6.13 -14.92
C SER A 36 -2.71 5.91 -13.98
N LEU A 37 -2.59 4.71 -13.39
CA LEU A 37 -1.68 4.40 -12.28
C LEU A 37 -0.70 3.27 -12.60
N GLY A 38 -1.14 2.30 -13.41
CA GLY A 38 -0.35 1.13 -13.78
C GLY A 38 0.37 1.27 -15.12
N ALA A 39 0.69 2.49 -15.55
CA ALA A 39 1.10 2.79 -16.92
C ALA A 39 2.58 2.41 -17.23
N PHE A 40 2.97 1.20 -16.85
CA PHE A 40 4.29 0.62 -17.07
C PHE A 40 4.19 -0.50 -18.10
N GLY A 41 5.07 -0.46 -19.11
CA GLY A 41 5.10 -1.47 -20.17
C GLY A 41 3.78 -1.62 -20.95
N THR A 42 3.43 -2.87 -21.27
CA THR A 42 2.24 -3.25 -22.04
C THR A 42 1.15 -3.78 -21.10
N ARG A 43 -0.12 -3.41 -21.36
CA ARG A 43 -1.26 -3.82 -20.55
C ARG A 43 -1.40 -5.33 -20.50
N ASN A 44 -1.51 -5.87 -19.28
CA ASN A 44 -1.85 -7.27 -19.04
C ASN A 44 -2.89 -7.34 -17.91
N ASP A 45 -4.15 -7.52 -18.28
CA ASP A 45 -5.27 -7.57 -17.32
C ASP A 45 -5.13 -8.73 -16.33
N HIS A 46 -4.53 -9.85 -16.74
CA HIS A 46 -4.30 -10.98 -15.84
C HIS A 46 -3.38 -10.60 -14.68
N TYR A 47 -2.25 -9.94 -14.96
CA TYR A 47 -1.35 -9.46 -13.90
C TYR A 47 -1.95 -8.34 -13.06
N ILE A 48 -2.84 -7.52 -13.62
CA ILE A 48 -3.60 -6.53 -12.84
C ILE A 48 -4.53 -7.24 -11.84
N PHE A 49 -5.22 -8.31 -12.27
CA PHE A 49 -6.06 -9.10 -11.38
C PHE A 49 -5.25 -9.87 -10.33
N ASP A 50 -4.10 -10.41 -10.71
CA ASP A 50 -3.17 -11.04 -9.75
C ASP A 50 -2.72 -10.03 -8.70
N ASN A 51 -2.32 -8.81 -9.10
CA ASN A 51 -1.93 -7.76 -8.17
C ASN A 51 -3.11 -7.35 -7.26
N ALA A 52 -4.31 -7.25 -7.81
CA ALA A 52 -5.52 -6.98 -7.02
C ALA A 52 -5.81 -8.06 -5.98
N SER A 53 -5.50 -9.32 -6.29
CA SER A 53 -5.66 -10.44 -5.36
C SER A 53 -4.74 -10.38 -4.14
N PHE A 54 -3.67 -9.56 -4.19
CA PHE A 54 -2.82 -9.25 -3.04
C PHE A 54 -3.22 -7.94 -2.36
N GLU A 55 -3.49 -6.88 -3.13
CA GLU A 55 -3.77 -5.54 -2.62
C GLU A 55 -5.11 -5.47 -1.86
N LEU A 56 -6.17 -6.07 -2.42
CA LEU A 56 -7.49 -6.03 -1.79
C LEU A 56 -7.48 -6.74 -0.42
N PRO A 57 -6.98 -7.99 -0.28
CA PRO A 57 -6.88 -8.63 1.03
C PRO A 57 -5.95 -7.91 2.01
N LEU A 58 -4.85 -7.30 1.54
CA LEU A 58 -3.98 -6.47 2.37
C LEU A 58 -4.78 -5.32 3.01
N GLY A 59 -5.58 -4.60 2.21
CA GLY A 59 -6.43 -3.52 2.73
C GLY A 59 -7.44 -4.02 3.75
N LEU A 60 -8.11 -5.15 3.48
CA LEU A 60 -9.05 -5.77 4.41
C LEU A 60 -8.36 -6.20 5.72
N LEU A 61 -7.14 -6.74 5.65
CA LEU A 61 -6.34 -7.11 6.82
C LEU A 61 -6.02 -5.89 7.70
N LEU A 62 -5.62 -4.76 7.09
CA LEU A 62 -5.35 -3.51 7.82
C LEU A 62 -6.61 -2.97 8.51
N LEU A 63 -7.75 -2.97 7.81
CA LEU A 63 -9.03 -2.53 8.39
C LEU A 63 -9.51 -3.47 9.50
N ALA A 64 -9.34 -4.79 9.34
CA ALA A 64 -9.66 -5.77 10.37
C ALA A 64 -8.84 -5.57 11.65
N ALA A 65 -7.58 -5.14 11.53
CA ALA A 65 -6.71 -4.84 12.67
C ALA A 65 -7.15 -3.61 13.50
N LEU A 66 -8.07 -2.76 12.98
CA LEU A 66 -8.76 -1.76 13.79
C LEU A 66 -9.67 -2.41 14.83
N ARG A 67 -10.39 -3.46 14.43
CA ARG A 67 -11.34 -4.20 15.28
C ARG A 67 -10.65 -5.21 16.20
N TRP A 68 -9.53 -5.79 15.74
CA TRP A 68 -8.75 -6.78 16.48
C TRP A 68 -7.32 -6.30 16.73
N PRO A 69 -7.07 -5.58 17.84
CA PRO A 69 -5.77 -4.98 18.12
C PRO A 69 -4.59 -5.96 18.17
N SER A 70 -4.85 -7.24 18.49
CA SER A 70 -3.83 -8.30 18.48
C SER A 70 -3.22 -8.54 17.09
N TRP A 71 -3.92 -8.17 16.01
CA TRP A 71 -3.46 -8.29 14.63
C TRP A 71 -2.70 -7.06 14.11
N ARG A 72 -2.61 -5.96 14.86
CA ARG A 72 -1.95 -4.73 14.40
C ARG A 72 -0.49 -4.95 14.00
N VAL A 73 0.28 -5.67 14.84
CA VAL A 73 1.70 -5.94 14.56
C VAL A 73 1.87 -6.77 13.28
N PRO A 74 1.28 -7.97 13.12
CA PRO A 74 1.46 -8.73 11.88
C PRO A 74 0.90 -8.02 10.64
N ALA A 75 -0.24 -7.31 10.74
CA ALA A 75 -0.80 -6.55 9.62
C ALA A 75 0.13 -5.41 9.18
N LEU A 76 0.62 -4.60 10.12
CA LEU A 76 1.54 -3.51 9.82
C LEU A 76 2.90 -4.01 9.33
N ALA A 77 3.37 -5.15 9.82
CA ALA A 77 4.61 -5.78 9.35
C ALA A 77 4.50 -6.19 7.88
N PHE A 78 3.41 -6.88 7.52
CA PHE A 78 3.15 -7.28 6.15
C PHE A 78 2.98 -6.06 5.23
N ALA A 79 2.20 -5.05 5.64
CA ALA A 79 2.04 -3.81 4.88
C ALA A 79 3.37 -3.07 4.69
N THR A 80 4.18 -2.94 5.74
CA THR A 80 5.50 -2.29 5.65
C THR A 80 6.40 -3.01 4.65
N ALA A 81 6.44 -4.34 4.69
CA ALA A 81 7.23 -5.13 3.75
C ALA A 81 6.72 -4.98 2.31
N HIS A 82 5.40 -5.07 2.10
CA HIS A 82 4.77 -4.85 0.80
C HIS A 82 5.14 -3.48 0.21
N TRP A 83 4.95 -2.40 0.98
CA TRP A 83 5.29 -1.03 0.53
C TRP A 83 6.78 -0.84 0.25
N ALA A 84 7.65 -1.41 1.08
CA ALA A 84 9.09 -1.33 0.86
C ALA A 84 9.52 -2.06 -0.43
N LEU A 85 9.00 -3.27 -0.67
CA LEU A 85 9.27 -4.01 -1.91
C LEU A 85 8.69 -3.30 -3.13
N HIS A 86 7.53 -2.67 -3.00
CA HIS A 86 6.92 -1.86 -4.05
C HIS A 86 7.77 -0.63 -4.36
N ALA A 87 8.29 0.06 -3.34
CA ALA A 87 9.24 1.16 -3.53
C ALA A 87 10.49 0.69 -4.30
N LEU A 88 11.04 -0.48 -3.98
CA LEU A 88 12.17 -1.05 -4.72
C LEU A 88 11.81 -1.34 -6.18
N SER A 89 10.58 -1.81 -6.46
CA SER A 89 10.10 -1.98 -7.83
C SER A 89 10.11 -0.66 -8.61
N HIS A 90 9.58 0.43 -8.03
CA HIS A 90 9.60 1.76 -8.66
C HIS A 90 11.01 2.36 -8.76
N LEU A 91 11.95 1.96 -7.92
CA LEU A 91 13.35 2.37 -8.05
C LEU A 91 14.03 1.69 -9.25
N VAL A 92 13.72 0.41 -9.46
CA VAL A 92 14.27 -0.39 -10.58
C VAL A 92 13.67 0.07 -11.91
N ASP A 93 12.37 0.37 -11.94
CA ASP A 93 11.68 0.90 -13.11
C ASP A 93 10.94 2.21 -12.77
N THR A 94 11.60 3.32 -13.05
CA THR A 94 11.03 4.67 -12.93
C THR A 94 10.35 5.14 -14.22
N GLY A 95 10.27 4.29 -15.25
CA GLY A 95 9.84 4.61 -16.61
C GLY A 95 8.32 4.74 -16.78
N HIS A 96 7.64 5.51 -15.93
CA HIS A 96 6.21 5.75 -16.06
C HIS A 96 5.88 6.39 -17.42
N ARG A 97 4.82 5.96 -18.11
CA ARG A 97 4.41 6.51 -19.43
C ARG A 97 4.23 8.03 -19.44
N ALA A 98 3.82 8.60 -18.30
CA ALA A 98 3.65 10.03 -18.10
C ALA A 98 4.97 10.83 -17.94
N GLY A 99 6.12 10.14 -17.89
CA GLY A 99 7.46 10.72 -17.79
C GLY A 99 8.19 10.35 -16.51
N ALA A 100 9.53 10.39 -16.56
CA ALA A 100 10.40 9.95 -15.47
C ALA A 100 10.20 10.74 -14.16
N THR A 101 9.84 12.03 -14.24
CA THR A 101 9.53 12.83 -13.04
C THR A 101 8.38 12.24 -12.24
N VAL A 102 7.34 11.73 -12.93
CA VAL A 102 6.20 11.08 -12.26
C VAL A 102 6.67 9.80 -11.58
N GLY A 103 7.44 8.95 -12.27
CA GLY A 103 7.99 7.74 -11.67
C GLY A 103 8.85 8.00 -10.42
N TRP A 104 9.67 9.06 -10.43
CA TRP A 104 10.44 9.47 -9.25
C TRP A 104 9.57 9.98 -8.10
N LEU A 105 8.49 10.69 -8.39
CA LEU A 105 7.54 11.14 -7.36
C LEU A 105 6.79 9.96 -6.74
N GLU A 106 6.40 8.98 -7.54
CA GLU A 106 5.78 7.73 -7.07
C GLU A 106 6.73 6.95 -6.16
N PHE A 107 7.99 6.78 -6.59
CA PHE A 107 9.03 6.18 -5.76
C PHE A 107 9.19 6.89 -4.41
N ALA A 108 9.34 8.22 -4.42
CA ALA A 108 9.48 9.00 -3.21
C ALA A 108 8.25 8.88 -2.29
N GLY A 109 7.04 8.89 -2.88
CA GLY A 109 5.79 8.68 -2.15
C GLY A 109 5.71 7.30 -1.48
N LEU A 110 6.17 6.25 -2.16
CA LEU A 110 6.25 4.90 -1.60
C LEU A 110 7.25 4.81 -0.44
N VAL A 111 8.41 5.45 -0.55
CA VAL A 111 9.42 5.50 0.54
C VAL A 111 8.87 6.21 1.77
N ILE A 112 8.23 7.37 1.60
CA ILE A 112 7.63 8.13 2.71
C ILE A 112 6.52 7.31 3.37
N SER A 113 5.65 6.68 2.56
CA SER A 113 4.57 5.82 3.04
C SER A 113 5.09 4.61 3.82
N THR A 114 6.18 4.00 3.35
CA THR A 114 6.88 2.93 4.07
C THR A 114 7.34 3.41 5.44
N GLY A 115 7.89 4.63 5.54
CA GLY A 115 8.28 5.24 6.80
C GLY A 115 7.13 5.41 7.79
N TRP A 116 5.96 5.82 7.32
CA TRP A 116 4.75 5.92 8.16
C TRP A 116 4.28 4.56 8.66
N LEU A 117 4.24 3.54 7.80
CA LEU A 117 3.89 2.17 8.17
C LEU A 117 4.88 1.59 9.19
N ALA A 118 6.18 1.77 8.96
CA ALA A 118 7.23 1.31 9.86
C ALA A 118 7.16 1.99 11.24
N ALA A 119 6.86 3.29 11.28
CA ALA A 119 6.65 4.01 12.53
C ALA A 119 5.43 3.47 13.29
N ALA A 120 4.31 3.20 12.61
CA ALA A 120 3.12 2.61 13.21
C ALA A 120 3.41 1.19 13.74
N LEU A 121 4.13 0.38 12.96
CA LEU A 121 4.59 -0.95 13.36
C LEU A 121 5.43 -0.88 14.64
N TRP A 122 6.44 -0.01 14.67
CA TRP A 122 7.32 0.17 15.84
C TRP A 122 6.53 0.56 17.08
N ILE A 123 5.62 1.53 16.96
CA ILE A 123 4.74 1.97 18.05
C ILE A 123 3.86 0.81 18.54
N SER A 124 3.36 -0.02 17.63
CA SER A 124 2.51 -1.17 17.98
C SER A 124 3.30 -2.32 18.63
N ALA A 125 4.56 -2.54 18.23
CA ALA A 125 5.38 -3.64 18.72
C ALA A 125 5.99 -3.39 20.11
N THR A 126 6.35 -2.13 20.39
CA THR A 126 7.01 -1.71 21.66
C THR A 126 6.04 -1.44 22.81
N ARG A 127 4.74 -1.64 22.59
CA ARG A 127 3.68 -1.42 23.58
C ARG A 127 3.02 -2.70 24.08
N ARG A 128 3.70 -3.84 23.95
CA ARG A 128 3.30 -5.07 24.64
C ARG A 128 3.56 -4.96 26.12
#